data_AF-A0A9X4XME9-F1
#
_entry.id   AF-A0A9X4XME9-F1
#
_cell.length_a   1.000
_cell.length_b   1.000
_cell.length_c   1.000
_cell.angle_alpha   90.00
_cell.angle_beta   90.00
_cell.angle_gamma   90.00
#
_symmetry.space_group_name_H-M   'P 1'
#
loop_
_entity.id
_entity.type
_entity.pdbx_description
1 polymer ?
#
loop_
_entity_poly.entity_id
_entity_poly.type
_entity_poly.pdbx_seq_one_letter_code
_entity_poly.pdbx_strand_id
1 'polypeptide(L)'
;MSGWDDLADTMLATDGPAALVCRQYLMPAEGHDAVIFPPTFAAAEGGGGKAGYNIDALGNPADPATPKVAIIDTVGAQANRMEPLFKANGAVAAGDGDPFPLLVPQIEIKAGNKTVNLLDAGHRAADAIVRYSTLGPKLKQAFETYQESGDATELAKIAPTSLVFGAWDSRDTQVKLPRLVASTIRAYNVVELKRSAQYNPPVDYIDLGLVDDADDKKVLDAASELGFRHAPAAGTHGGVMVRGDIRRDAILSLVALRTIGPQGAKGEALRRYVLGLALVAMTHGRPHNLRQGCLLVGDPDKPAAWELVGNDGTRKPVAADPAGALGFAQGAAKAFGVGKNETVEFDGKAANAAIKEKVGGKAKGRKGG
;
A
#
# COMPACT_ATOMS: atom_id res chain seq x y z
N MET A 1 -13.32 -29.83 -3.85
CA MET A 1 -12.27 -28.94 -3.32
C MET A 1 -12.75 -28.46 -1.96
N SER A 2 -11.91 -28.46 -0.93
CA SER A 2 -12.26 -27.96 0.41
C SER A 2 -12.60 -26.47 0.35
N GLY A 3 -13.65 -26.04 1.05
CA GLY A 3 -14.03 -24.63 1.15
C GLY A 3 -13.05 -23.85 2.03
N TRP A 4 -13.20 -22.51 2.06
CA TRP A 4 -12.34 -21.67 2.91
C TRP A 4 -12.54 -21.91 4.41
N ASP A 5 -13.71 -22.38 4.85
CA ASP A 5 -13.95 -22.79 6.23
C ASP A 5 -13.01 -23.95 6.65
N ASP A 6 -12.98 -25.04 5.88
CA ASP A 6 -12.10 -26.19 6.16
C ASP A 6 -10.61 -25.81 6.10
N LEU A 7 -10.26 -24.95 5.13
CA LEU A 7 -8.89 -24.44 5.01
C LEU A 7 -8.52 -23.52 6.16
N ALA A 8 -9.45 -22.74 6.71
CA ALA A 8 -9.19 -21.85 7.82
C ALA A 8 -8.78 -22.61 9.08
N ASP A 9 -9.43 -23.74 9.38
CA ASP A 9 -9.05 -24.60 10.51
C ASP A 9 -7.63 -25.15 10.32
N THR A 10 -7.31 -25.61 9.11
CA THR A 10 -5.95 -26.04 8.76
C THR A 10 -4.94 -24.90 8.91
N MET A 11 -5.26 -23.71 8.42
CA MET A 11 -4.39 -22.53 8.45
C MET A 11 -4.14 -22.00 9.87
N LEU A 12 -5.13 -22.11 10.75
CA LEU A 12 -5.08 -21.57 12.11
C LEU A 12 -4.65 -22.60 13.16
N ALA A 13 -4.55 -23.88 12.80
CA ALA A 13 -3.98 -24.92 13.65
C ALA A 13 -2.53 -24.59 14.06
N THR A 14 -2.14 -25.01 15.27
CA THR A 14 -0.81 -24.75 15.84
C THR A 14 0.33 -25.28 14.96
N ASP A 15 0.14 -26.47 14.38
CA ASP A 15 1.02 -27.15 13.43
C ASP A 15 0.64 -26.88 11.96
N GLY A 16 -0.27 -25.93 11.74
CA GLY A 16 -0.70 -25.51 10.42
C GLY A 16 0.42 -24.92 9.56
N PRO A 17 0.14 -24.67 8.27
CA PRO A 17 1.10 -24.13 7.32
C PRO A 17 1.66 -22.78 7.77
N ALA A 18 2.86 -22.46 7.28
CA ALA A 18 3.54 -21.20 7.58
C ALA A 18 2.88 -20.01 6.87
N ALA A 19 2.44 -20.22 5.62
CA ALA A 19 1.90 -19.15 4.79
C ALA A 19 0.90 -19.65 3.74
N LEU A 20 0.04 -18.74 3.29
CA LEU A 20 -0.64 -18.82 2.00
C LEU A 20 0.08 -17.88 1.04
N VAL A 21 0.48 -18.37 -0.14
CA VAL A 21 1.17 -17.57 -1.16
C VAL A 21 0.39 -17.55 -2.46
N CYS A 22 0.49 -16.44 -3.17
CA CYS A 22 -0.03 -16.26 -4.52
C CYS A 22 1.09 -15.73 -5.42
N ARG A 23 1.30 -16.39 -6.55
CA ARG A 23 2.10 -15.87 -7.66
C ARG A 23 1.19 -15.66 -8.85
N GLN A 24 0.95 -14.40 -9.19
CA GLN A 24 0.19 -14.00 -10.35
C GLN A 24 1.13 -13.46 -11.43
N TYR A 25 1.10 -14.07 -12.61
CA TYR A 25 1.80 -13.55 -13.79
C TYR A 25 0.94 -12.49 -14.46
N LEU A 26 1.61 -11.42 -14.89
CA LEU A 26 0.98 -10.25 -15.48
C LEU A 26 1.64 -9.95 -16.83
N MET A 27 0.88 -9.30 -17.70
CA MET A 27 1.37 -8.74 -18.96
C MET A 27 0.85 -7.30 -19.14
N PRO A 28 1.53 -6.45 -19.93
CA PRO A 28 0.97 -5.17 -20.32
C PRO A 28 -0.32 -5.38 -21.12
N ALA A 29 -1.33 -4.54 -20.90
CA ALA A 29 -2.59 -4.61 -21.65
C ALA A 29 -2.40 -4.37 -23.17
N GLU A 30 -1.32 -3.69 -23.56
CA GLU A 30 -0.96 -3.41 -24.94
C GLU A 30 -0.24 -4.59 -25.65
N GLY A 31 0.18 -5.62 -24.92
CA GLY A 31 0.95 -6.76 -25.44
C GLY A 31 2.29 -6.96 -24.72
N HIS A 32 2.90 -8.13 -24.90
CA HIS A 32 4.17 -8.48 -24.24
C HIS A 32 5.36 -7.61 -24.68
N ASP A 33 5.30 -7.03 -25.86
CA ASP A 33 6.33 -6.16 -26.44
C ASP A 33 6.17 -4.68 -26.05
N ALA A 34 5.10 -4.33 -25.34
CA ALA A 34 4.84 -2.97 -24.91
C ALA A 34 5.89 -2.48 -23.89
N VAL A 35 6.19 -1.18 -24.00
CA VAL A 35 7.02 -0.48 -23.03
C VAL A 35 6.16 -0.09 -21.84
N ILE A 36 6.58 -0.46 -20.63
CA ILE A 36 5.90 -0.06 -19.40
C ILE A 36 6.67 1.02 -18.65
N PHE A 37 5.96 1.81 -17.85
CA PHE A 37 6.54 2.91 -17.08
C PHE A 37 6.47 2.61 -15.56
N PRO A 38 7.61 2.24 -14.92
CA PRO A 38 7.66 2.01 -13.47
C PRO A 38 7.53 3.29 -12.61
N PRO A 39 7.28 3.14 -11.30
CA PRO A 39 8.08 3.75 -10.24
C PRO A 39 9.07 4.88 -10.45
N THR A 40 8.78 6.18 -10.41
CA THR A 40 9.88 7.13 -10.11
C THR A 40 9.97 7.37 -8.61
N PHE A 41 11.17 7.20 -8.05
CA PHE A 41 11.46 7.47 -6.65
C PHE A 41 12.37 8.69 -6.53
N ALA A 42 12.22 9.46 -5.44
CA ALA A 42 13.09 10.58 -5.16
C ALA A 42 14.56 10.14 -5.13
N ALA A 43 15.46 11.02 -5.58
CA ALA A 43 16.88 10.78 -5.46
C ALA A 43 17.29 10.69 -3.99
N ALA A 44 18.36 9.95 -3.70
CA ALA A 44 18.93 9.90 -2.36
C ALA A 44 19.29 11.31 -1.87
N GLU A 45 18.98 11.60 -0.60
CA GLU A 45 19.30 12.89 0.02
C GLU A 45 20.79 13.20 -0.11
N GLY A 46 21.11 14.43 -0.54
CA GLY A 46 22.49 14.90 -0.73
C GLY A 46 23.19 14.43 -2.02
N GLY A 47 22.56 13.57 -2.83
CA GLY A 47 23.19 12.97 -4.01
C GLY A 47 23.10 13.77 -5.31
N GLY A 48 22.40 14.91 -5.35
CA GLY A 48 22.23 15.73 -6.57
C GLY A 48 21.55 15.03 -7.77
N GLY A 49 21.07 13.80 -7.58
CA GLY A 49 20.46 12.98 -8.63
C GLY A 49 19.04 13.41 -8.97
N LYS A 50 18.56 12.97 -10.14
CA LYS A 50 17.14 13.10 -10.53
C LYS A 50 16.35 11.89 -10.01
N ALA A 51 15.06 12.08 -9.77
CA ALA A 51 14.15 10.97 -9.48
C ALA A 51 14.18 9.95 -10.63
N GLY A 52 14.17 8.66 -10.34
CA GLY A 52 14.36 7.61 -11.35
C GLY A 52 13.68 6.29 -10.99
N TYR A 53 13.74 5.34 -11.93
CA TYR A 53 13.26 3.98 -11.70
C TYR A 53 14.14 3.28 -10.67
N ASN A 54 13.51 2.50 -9.77
CA ASN A 54 14.27 1.62 -8.90
C ASN A 54 14.44 0.26 -9.60
N ILE A 55 15.67 0.04 -10.08
CA ILE A 55 16.08 -1.11 -10.88
C ILE A 55 17.34 -1.70 -10.26
N ASP A 56 17.25 -2.95 -9.83
CA ASP A 56 18.33 -3.67 -9.18
C ASP A 56 18.98 -4.67 -10.15
N ALA A 57 20.31 -4.75 -10.13
CA ALA A 57 21.06 -5.79 -10.85
C ALA A 57 21.07 -7.09 -10.02
N LEU A 58 20.67 -8.22 -10.63
CA LEU A 58 20.72 -9.54 -10.00
C LEU A 58 22.05 -10.23 -10.28
N GLY A 59 23.13 -9.72 -9.69
CA GLY A 59 24.47 -10.27 -9.89
C GLY A 59 25.53 -9.17 -9.93
N ASN A 60 26.53 -9.34 -10.80
CA ASN A 60 27.59 -8.35 -10.96
C ASN A 60 27.09 -7.16 -11.81
N PRO A 61 26.91 -5.95 -11.23
CA PRO A 61 26.41 -4.81 -11.99
C PRO A 61 27.34 -4.32 -13.10
N ALA A 62 28.62 -4.72 -13.09
CA ALA A 62 29.57 -4.38 -14.16
C ALA A 62 29.43 -5.26 -15.41
N ASP A 63 28.74 -6.39 -15.32
CA ASP A 63 28.47 -7.27 -16.46
C ASP A 63 27.20 -6.79 -17.20
N PRO A 64 27.30 -6.39 -18.49
CA PRO A 64 26.14 -5.99 -19.29
C PRO A 64 25.07 -7.07 -19.44
N ALA A 65 25.42 -8.35 -19.27
CA ALA A 65 24.48 -9.47 -19.35
C ALA A 65 23.71 -9.69 -18.03
N THR A 66 24.05 -8.98 -16.95
CA THR A 66 23.38 -9.15 -15.66
C THR A 66 21.89 -8.82 -15.74
N PRO A 67 20.99 -9.75 -15.40
CA PRO A 67 19.57 -9.50 -15.39
C PRO A 67 19.21 -8.37 -14.43
N LYS A 68 18.30 -7.50 -14.85
CA LYS A 68 17.79 -6.39 -14.04
C LYS A 68 16.36 -6.65 -13.59
N VAL A 69 16.00 -6.16 -12.42
CA VAL A 69 14.64 -6.22 -11.89
C VAL A 69 14.16 -4.82 -11.55
N ALA A 70 13.03 -4.42 -12.15
CA ALA A 70 12.36 -3.18 -11.80
C ALA A 70 11.26 -3.43 -10.76
N ILE A 71 11.19 -2.57 -9.74
CA ILE A 71 10.00 -2.50 -8.90
C ILE A 71 8.87 -1.79 -9.66
N ILE A 72 7.74 -2.46 -9.81
CA ILE A 72 6.58 -1.94 -10.53
C ILE A 72 5.52 -1.44 -9.54
N ASP A 73 5.35 -2.16 -8.43
CA ASP A 73 4.51 -1.71 -7.32
C ASP A 73 5.07 -2.20 -5.98
N THR A 74 5.23 -1.28 -5.04
CA THR A 74 5.85 -1.55 -3.73
C THR A 74 4.86 -2.21 -2.78
N VAL A 75 5.37 -2.78 -1.68
CA VAL A 75 4.51 -3.36 -0.62
C VAL A 75 3.49 -2.36 -0.10
N GLY A 76 3.94 -1.13 0.18
CA GLY A 76 3.06 -0.06 0.67
C GLY A 76 2.01 0.35 -0.37
N ALA A 77 2.42 0.50 -1.64
CA ALA A 77 1.50 0.87 -2.70
C ALA A 77 0.47 -0.24 -2.97
N GLN A 78 0.86 -1.51 -2.95
CA GLN A 78 -0.06 -2.63 -3.04
C GLN A 78 -1.07 -2.60 -1.90
N ALA A 79 -0.64 -2.43 -0.65
CA ALA A 79 -1.56 -2.29 0.48
C ALA A 79 -2.56 -1.14 0.28
N ASN A 80 -2.09 0.03 -0.14
CA ASN A 80 -2.94 1.21 -0.39
C ASN A 80 -3.90 1.03 -1.58
N ARG A 81 -3.67 0.04 -2.46
CA ARG A 81 -4.60 -0.35 -3.53
C ARG A 81 -5.57 -1.45 -3.08
N MET A 82 -5.23 -2.22 -2.06
CA MET A 82 -6.09 -3.28 -1.51
C MET A 82 -7.08 -2.74 -0.49
N GLU A 83 -6.64 -1.84 0.36
CA GLU A 83 -7.39 -1.29 1.49
C GLU A 83 -8.69 -0.54 1.10
N PRO A 84 -8.74 0.24 0.00
CA PRO A 84 -9.96 0.93 -0.42
C PRO A 84 -11.12 0.00 -0.80
N LEU A 85 -10.86 -1.29 -1.02
CA LEU A 85 -11.91 -2.30 -1.22
C LEU A 85 -12.93 -2.30 -0.07
N PHE A 86 -12.47 -2.03 1.15
CA PHE A 86 -13.32 -2.05 2.34
C PHE A 86 -13.96 -0.70 2.66
N LYS A 87 -13.75 0.33 1.83
CA LYS A 87 -14.28 1.67 2.06
C LYS A 87 -15.63 1.84 1.40
N ALA A 88 -16.61 2.34 2.14
CA ALA A 88 -17.88 2.75 1.55
C ALA A 88 -17.66 3.97 0.64
N ASN A 89 -18.10 3.90 -0.62
CA ASN A 89 -18.01 4.99 -1.59
C ASN A 89 -19.42 5.44 -2.03
N GLY A 90 -19.82 6.66 -1.68
CA GLY A 90 -20.99 7.32 -2.28
C GLY A 90 -22.27 6.48 -2.30
N ALA A 91 -22.85 6.24 -3.50
CA ALA A 91 -24.13 5.57 -3.78
C ALA A 91 -24.29 4.14 -3.20
N VAL A 92 -23.30 3.65 -2.48
CA VAL A 92 -23.21 2.34 -1.85
C VAL A 92 -23.07 2.51 -0.33
N ALA A 93 -23.83 3.46 0.23
CA ALA A 93 -23.87 3.70 1.66
C ALA A 93 -24.62 2.54 2.34
N ALA A 94 -23.86 1.62 2.93
CA ALA A 94 -24.33 0.62 3.89
C ALA A 94 -25.49 -0.29 3.46
N GLY A 95 -25.37 -0.97 2.30
CA GLY A 95 -26.19 -2.17 2.04
C GLY A 95 -26.69 -2.37 0.60
N ASP A 96 -26.57 -1.36 -0.26
CA ASP A 96 -27.06 -1.47 -1.64
C ASP A 96 -26.02 -2.13 -2.56
N GLY A 97 -25.83 -3.44 -2.37
CA GLY A 97 -25.18 -4.33 -3.34
C GLY A 97 -23.69 -4.60 -3.17
N ASP A 98 -22.92 -3.77 -2.45
CA ASP A 98 -21.50 -4.03 -2.17
C ASP A 98 -21.29 -4.63 -0.77
N PRO A 99 -20.84 -5.90 -0.67
CA PRO A 99 -20.64 -6.57 0.60
C PRO A 99 -19.32 -6.20 1.30
N PHE A 100 -18.34 -5.60 0.62
CA PHE A 100 -16.99 -5.41 1.20
C PHE A 100 -16.93 -4.36 2.31
N PRO A 101 -17.61 -3.19 2.22
CA PRO A 101 -17.58 -2.19 3.29
C PRO A 101 -18.20 -2.66 4.62
N LEU A 102 -19.04 -3.70 4.59
CA LEU A 102 -19.66 -4.29 5.78
C LEU A 102 -18.68 -5.15 6.60
N LEU A 103 -17.53 -5.50 6.03
CA LEU A 103 -16.53 -6.33 6.68
C LEU A 103 -15.67 -5.56 7.69
N VAL A 104 -15.69 -4.22 7.67
CA VAL A 104 -14.86 -3.37 8.56
C VAL A 104 -15.68 -2.16 9.06
N PRO A 105 -15.34 -1.58 10.23
CA PRO A 105 -15.96 -0.33 10.66
C PRO A 105 -15.61 0.82 9.70
N GLN A 106 -16.60 1.64 9.37
CA GLN A 106 -16.41 2.90 8.68
C GLN A 106 -16.18 4.01 9.71
N ILE A 107 -14.91 4.38 9.89
CA ILE A 107 -14.50 5.44 10.82
C ILE A 107 -14.19 6.71 10.02
N GLU A 108 -14.97 7.76 10.24
CA GLU A 108 -14.82 9.06 9.58
C GLU A 108 -14.29 10.10 10.56
N ILE A 109 -13.25 10.83 10.17
CA ILE A 109 -12.64 11.90 10.97
C ILE A 109 -12.94 13.23 10.30
N LYS A 110 -13.71 14.09 10.98
CA LYS A 110 -13.96 15.47 10.57
C LYS A 110 -12.79 16.36 10.97
N ALA A 111 -12.14 16.98 9.99
CA ALA A 111 -10.99 17.85 10.17
C ALA A 111 -11.20 19.15 9.36
N GLY A 112 -11.66 20.19 10.05
CA GLY A 112 -12.02 21.46 9.42
C GLY A 112 -13.19 21.26 8.44
N ASN A 113 -12.98 21.56 7.17
CA ASN A 113 -13.98 21.40 6.11
C ASN A 113 -13.88 20.06 5.37
N LYS A 114 -13.04 19.13 5.83
CA LYS A 114 -12.85 17.81 5.20
C LYS A 114 -13.30 16.70 6.14
N THR A 115 -13.78 15.62 5.56
CA THR A 115 -13.99 14.34 6.24
C THR A 115 -13.06 13.32 5.62
N VAL A 116 -12.27 12.62 6.45
CA VAL A 116 -11.30 11.62 6.02
C VAL A 116 -11.70 10.28 6.63
N ASN A 117 -11.87 9.25 5.81
CA ASN A 117 -12.08 7.89 6.31
C ASN A 117 -10.74 7.31 6.79
N LEU A 118 -10.74 6.56 7.89
CA LEU A 118 -9.54 5.91 8.42
C LEU A 118 -8.82 5.04 7.37
N LEU A 119 -9.56 4.41 6.46
CA LEU A 119 -9.02 3.59 5.37
C LEU A 119 -8.25 4.40 4.31
N ASP A 120 -8.38 5.73 4.31
CA ASP A 120 -7.60 6.64 3.46
C ASP A 120 -6.34 7.19 4.16
N ALA A 121 -6.13 6.85 5.43
CA ALA A 121 -5.00 7.37 6.22
C ALA A 121 -3.70 6.64 5.84
N GLY A 122 -2.68 7.40 5.41
CA GLY A 122 -1.43 6.84 4.86
C GLY A 122 -0.63 6.00 5.85
N HIS A 123 -0.70 6.32 7.15
CA HIS A 123 -0.12 5.51 8.23
C HIS A 123 -1.17 4.67 8.99
N ARG A 124 -2.37 4.50 8.41
CA ARG A 124 -3.49 3.73 8.96
C ARG A 124 -3.84 4.15 10.40
N ALA A 125 -4.02 3.20 11.32
CA ALA A 125 -4.27 3.47 12.74
C ALA A 125 -3.18 4.36 13.40
N ALA A 126 -1.95 4.36 12.88
CA ALA A 126 -0.87 5.19 13.40
C ALA A 126 -0.79 6.59 12.76
N ASP A 127 -1.75 6.97 11.91
CA ASP A 127 -1.75 8.27 11.25
C ASP A 127 -2.10 9.40 12.21
N ALA A 128 -1.53 10.58 11.98
CA ALA A 128 -1.78 11.76 12.79
C ALA A 128 -3.26 12.18 12.75
N ILE A 129 -3.95 11.99 11.62
CA ILE A 129 -5.38 12.31 11.50
C ILE A 129 -6.22 11.52 12.50
N VAL A 130 -5.84 10.27 12.76
CA VAL A 130 -6.54 9.39 13.71
C VAL A 130 -6.02 9.59 15.13
N ARG A 131 -4.69 9.65 15.31
CA ARG A 131 -4.03 9.84 16.62
C ARG A 131 -4.52 11.09 17.34
N TYR A 132 -4.71 12.19 16.61
CA TYR A 132 -5.20 13.44 17.16
C TYR A 132 -6.68 13.69 16.84
N SER A 133 -7.48 12.63 16.80
CA SER A 133 -8.95 12.72 16.84
C SER A 133 -9.46 12.36 18.25
N THR A 134 -10.76 12.53 18.49
CA THR A 134 -11.39 12.06 19.74
C THR A 134 -11.29 10.54 19.94
N LEU A 135 -10.96 9.78 18.89
CA LEU A 135 -10.67 8.34 18.95
C LEU A 135 -9.25 8.01 19.42
N GLY A 136 -8.33 8.99 19.33
CA GLY A 136 -6.90 8.82 19.60
C GLY A 136 -6.56 8.09 20.92
N PRO A 137 -7.12 8.50 22.07
CA PRO A 137 -6.86 7.85 23.35
C PRO A 137 -7.24 6.37 23.37
N LYS A 138 -8.39 6.02 22.78
CA LYS A 138 -8.86 4.63 22.68
C LYS A 138 -7.93 3.80 21.79
N LEU A 139 -7.46 4.39 20.69
CA LEU A 139 -6.55 3.71 19.77
C LEU A 139 -5.16 3.50 20.38
N LYS A 140 -4.65 4.48 21.13
CA LYS A 140 -3.41 4.35 21.92
C LYS A 140 -3.51 3.18 22.91
N GLN A 141 -4.60 3.11 23.67
CA GLN A 141 -4.86 2.01 24.59
C GLN A 141 -4.92 0.65 23.86
N ALA A 142 -5.50 0.62 22.66
CA ALA A 142 -5.57 -0.60 21.85
C ALA A 142 -4.17 -1.05 21.36
N PHE A 143 -3.29 -0.12 20.99
CA PHE A 143 -1.89 -0.41 20.68
C PHE A 143 -1.12 -0.94 21.90
N GLU A 144 -1.27 -0.30 23.06
CA GLU A 144 -0.63 -0.72 24.32
C GLU A 144 -1.09 -2.13 24.74
N THR A 145 -2.39 -2.40 24.67
CA THR A 145 -2.96 -3.71 24.98
C THR A 145 -2.37 -4.82 24.09
N TYR A 146 -2.25 -4.55 22.79
CA TYR A 146 -1.61 -5.47 21.86
C TYR A 146 -0.13 -5.70 22.20
N GLN A 147 0.61 -4.64 22.54
CA GLN A 147 2.03 -4.73 22.91
C GLN A 147 2.25 -5.54 24.19
N GLU A 148 1.35 -5.42 25.16
CA GLU A 148 1.44 -6.09 26.46
C GLU A 148 1.05 -7.57 26.40
N SER A 149 0.03 -7.91 25.62
CA SER A 149 -0.63 -9.22 25.70
C SER A 149 -0.82 -9.95 24.37
N GLY A 150 -0.55 -9.28 23.24
CA GLY A 150 -0.91 -9.76 21.90
C GLY A 150 -2.41 -9.61 21.57
N ASP A 151 -3.24 -9.14 22.50
CA ASP A 151 -4.66 -8.94 22.27
C ASP A 151 -4.92 -7.72 21.36
N ALA A 152 -5.27 -8.00 20.10
CA ALA A 152 -5.63 -6.98 19.11
C ALA A 152 -7.15 -6.79 18.96
N THR A 153 -7.97 -7.27 19.89
CA THR A 153 -9.44 -7.25 19.77
C THR A 153 -9.98 -5.83 19.55
N GLU A 154 -9.53 -4.86 20.36
CA GLU A 154 -9.98 -3.48 20.21
C GLU A 154 -9.39 -2.80 18.97
N LEU A 155 -8.15 -3.13 18.58
CA LEU A 155 -7.59 -2.69 17.29
C LEU A 155 -8.42 -3.21 16.11
N ALA A 156 -8.85 -4.47 16.15
CA ALA A 156 -9.68 -5.07 15.10
C ALA A 156 -11.10 -4.49 15.04
N LYS A 157 -11.61 -3.94 16.14
CA LYS A 157 -12.88 -3.20 16.16
C LYS A 157 -12.76 -1.76 15.67
N ILE A 158 -11.55 -1.21 15.54
CA ILE A 158 -11.36 0.19 15.12
C ILE A 158 -10.73 0.27 13.73
N ALA A 159 -9.64 -0.45 13.52
CA ALA A 159 -8.80 -0.38 12.33
C ALA A 159 -8.27 -1.77 11.92
N PRO A 160 -9.16 -2.75 11.62
CA PRO A 160 -8.75 -4.13 11.36
C PRO A 160 -7.79 -4.27 10.17
N THR A 161 -7.87 -3.40 9.17
CA THR A 161 -6.94 -3.40 8.02
C THR A 161 -5.51 -3.05 8.42
N SER A 162 -5.30 -2.37 9.56
CA SER A 162 -3.97 -2.14 10.14
C SER A 162 -3.31 -3.43 10.61
N LEU A 163 -4.09 -4.44 11.02
CA LEU A 163 -3.58 -5.78 11.35
C LEU A 163 -3.23 -6.55 10.07
N VAL A 164 -4.01 -6.39 9.00
CA VAL A 164 -3.77 -7.07 7.72
C VAL A 164 -2.55 -6.50 7.00
N PHE A 165 -2.48 -5.17 6.83
CA PHE A 165 -1.47 -4.49 6.01
C PHE A 165 -0.33 -3.88 6.81
N GLY A 166 -0.38 -4.01 8.14
CA GLY A 166 0.60 -3.48 9.09
C GLY A 166 0.51 -1.97 9.29
N ALA A 167 0.90 -1.56 10.49
CA ALA A 167 1.04 -0.16 10.90
C ALA A 167 2.22 -0.05 11.88
N TRP A 168 2.84 1.13 11.95
CA TRP A 168 3.89 1.39 12.92
C TRP A 168 3.63 2.73 13.61
N ASP A 169 3.27 2.67 14.88
CA ASP A 169 3.05 3.85 15.71
C ASP A 169 4.37 4.44 16.24
N SER A 170 5.26 4.72 15.30
CA SER A 170 6.62 5.23 15.52
C SER A 170 6.71 6.59 16.21
N ARG A 171 5.57 7.25 16.47
CA ARG A 171 5.48 8.63 16.97
C ARG A 171 4.82 8.74 18.33
N ASP A 172 4.28 7.64 18.86
CA ASP A 172 3.70 7.57 20.19
C ASP A 172 4.12 6.25 20.88
N THR A 173 3.36 5.16 20.71
CA THR A 173 3.57 3.89 21.45
C THR A 173 4.77 3.04 21.00
N GLN A 174 5.39 3.35 19.86
CA GLN A 174 6.43 2.55 19.17
C GLN A 174 5.98 1.15 18.69
N VAL A 175 4.73 0.79 18.90
CA VAL A 175 4.18 -0.53 18.56
C VAL A 175 4.24 -0.75 17.04
N LYS A 176 4.74 -1.91 16.64
CA LYS A 176 4.81 -2.36 15.24
C LYS A 176 3.84 -3.51 15.04
N LEU A 177 2.82 -3.27 14.22
CA LEU A 177 1.96 -4.32 13.69
C LEU A 177 2.64 -4.86 12.43
N PRO A 178 3.18 -6.10 12.44
CA PRO A 178 3.75 -6.69 11.24
C PRO A 178 2.66 -6.83 10.17
N ARG A 179 3.06 -6.75 8.91
CA ARG A 179 2.12 -7.02 7.82
C ARG A 179 1.81 -8.51 7.79
N LEU A 180 0.55 -8.87 7.92
CA LEU A 180 0.12 -10.24 7.65
C LEU A 180 0.12 -10.50 6.15
N VAL A 181 -0.42 -9.56 5.38
CA VAL A 181 -0.41 -9.58 3.91
C VAL A 181 0.66 -8.65 3.38
N ALA A 182 1.57 -9.19 2.58
CA ALA A 182 2.51 -8.43 1.77
C ALA A 182 2.36 -8.82 0.30
N SER A 183 2.34 -7.84 -0.60
CA SER A 183 2.22 -8.05 -2.04
C SER A 183 3.16 -7.08 -2.75
N THR A 184 3.80 -7.50 -3.84
CA THR A 184 4.69 -6.66 -4.65
C THR A 184 4.56 -7.03 -6.12
N ILE A 185 4.68 -6.05 -7.01
CA ILE A 185 4.79 -6.30 -8.45
C ILE A 185 6.21 -5.96 -8.88
N ARG A 186 6.88 -6.92 -9.54
CA ARG A 186 8.22 -6.74 -10.13
C ARG A 186 8.22 -7.18 -11.59
N ALA A 187 9.00 -6.48 -12.41
CA ALA A 187 9.32 -6.89 -13.76
C ALA A 187 10.76 -7.42 -13.78
N TYR A 188 10.94 -8.60 -14.36
CA TYR A 188 12.22 -9.31 -14.40
C TYR A 188 12.85 -9.23 -15.79
N ASN A 189 14.18 -9.20 -15.81
CA ASN A 189 14.98 -9.05 -17.02
C ASN A 189 14.56 -7.82 -17.85
N VAL A 190 14.63 -6.65 -17.22
CA VAL A 190 14.20 -5.39 -17.85
C VAL A 190 15.33 -4.73 -18.63
N VAL A 191 14.96 -4.08 -19.74
CA VAL A 191 15.82 -3.20 -20.53
C VAL A 191 15.30 -1.77 -20.38
N GLU A 192 16.14 -0.90 -19.85
CA GLU A 192 15.82 0.52 -19.68
C GLU A 192 15.86 1.26 -21.02
N LEU A 193 14.83 2.05 -21.28
CA LEU A 193 14.75 2.90 -22.45
C LEU A 193 14.91 4.37 -22.05
N LYS A 194 15.47 5.16 -22.95
CA LYS A 194 15.49 6.61 -22.85
C LYS A 194 14.52 7.20 -23.86
N ARG A 195 13.91 8.33 -23.49
CA ARG A 195 13.13 9.14 -24.42
C ARG A 195 13.57 10.59 -24.35
N SER A 196 13.45 11.28 -25.47
CA SER A 196 13.60 12.72 -25.56
C SER A 196 12.26 13.31 -25.95
N ALA A 197 11.91 14.45 -25.36
CA ALA A 197 10.77 15.25 -25.74
C ALA A 197 11.20 16.70 -25.90
N GLN A 198 10.44 17.48 -26.66
CA GLN A 198 10.67 18.89 -26.86
C GLN A 198 9.32 19.58 -26.81
N TYR A 199 9.15 20.53 -25.90
CA TYR A 199 8.07 21.49 -26.01
C TYR A 199 8.51 22.64 -26.92
N ASN A 200 7.65 23.00 -27.87
CA ASN A 200 7.83 24.14 -28.75
C ASN A 200 6.65 25.08 -28.53
N PRO A 201 6.88 26.34 -28.13
CA PRO A 201 5.81 27.32 -28.08
C PRO A 201 5.26 27.55 -29.50
N PRO A 202 3.97 27.90 -29.64
CA PRO A 202 3.35 28.13 -30.95
C PRO A 202 3.90 29.38 -31.67
N VAL A 203 4.55 30.28 -30.94
CA VAL A 203 5.21 31.48 -31.45
C VAL A 203 6.52 31.69 -30.71
N ASP A 204 7.45 32.44 -31.31
CA ASP A 204 8.63 32.91 -30.60
C ASP A 204 8.29 34.20 -29.84
N TYR A 205 8.00 34.05 -28.55
CA TYR A 205 7.59 35.17 -27.69
C TYR A 205 8.71 36.22 -27.51
N ILE A 206 9.97 35.84 -27.66
CA ILE A 206 11.12 36.75 -27.50
C ILE A 206 11.29 37.56 -28.79
N ASP A 207 11.29 36.89 -29.94
CA ASP A 207 11.42 37.58 -31.24
C ASP A 207 10.23 38.51 -31.52
N LEU A 208 9.04 38.19 -30.99
CA LEU A 208 7.86 39.05 -31.07
C LEU A 208 7.87 40.21 -30.05
N GLY A 209 8.87 40.30 -29.17
CA GLY A 209 8.95 41.34 -28.14
C GLY A 209 7.84 41.25 -27.09
N LEU A 210 7.33 40.04 -26.83
CA LEU A 210 6.26 39.78 -25.85
C LEU A 210 6.79 39.38 -24.47
N VAL A 211 8.11 39.28 -24.31
CA VAL A 211 8.81 39.03 -23.06
C VAL A 211 9.80 40.15 -22.84
N ASP A 212 9.55 40.97 -21.81
CA ASP A 212 10.49 42.02 -21.39
C ASP A 212 11.76 41.39 -20.79
N ASP A 213 12.90 42.10 -20.89
CA ASP A 213 14.18 41.69 -20.30
C ASP A 213 14.66 40.28 -20.72
N ALA A 214 14.39 39.90 -21.98
CA ALA A 214 14.71 38.59 -22.54
C ALA A 214 16.22 38.32 -22.75
N ASP A 215 17.09 39.20 -22.28
CA ASP A 215 18.53 39.01 -22.15
C ASP A 215 18.94 38.51 -20.73
N ASP A 216 18.06 38.64 -19.73
CA ASP A 216 18.30 38.16 -18.37
C ASP A 216 18.08 36.63 -18.25
N LYS A 217 19.08 35.92 -17.71
CA LYS A 217 19.03 34.47 -17.56
C LYS A 217 17.87 33.99 -16.67
N LYS A 218 17.55 34.67 -15.58
CA LYS A 218 16.45 34.27 -14.68
C LYS A 218 15.11 34.48 -15.35
N VAL A 219 14.95 35.56 -16.13
CA VAL A 219 13.76 35.79 -16.96
C VAL A 219 13.64 34.67 -17.99
N LEU A 220 14.72 34.33 -18.67
CA LEU A 220 14.76 33.24 -19.65
C LEU A 220 14.49 31.85 -19.06
N ASP A 221 14.97 31.57 -17.85
CA ASP A 221 14.72 30.33 -17.13
C ASP A 221 13.23 30.26 -16.70
N ALA A 222 12.71 31.32 -16.08
CA ALA A 222 11.29 31.43 -15.73
C ALA A 222 10.38 31.37 -16.96
N ALA A 223 10.77 32.00 -18.07
CA ALA A 223 10.04 31.96 -19.32
C ALA A 223 9.98 30.53 -19.90
N SER A 224 11.05 29.75 -19.75
CA SER A 224 11.04 28.33 -20.10
C SER A 224 10.14 27.51 -19.18
N GLU A 225 10.15 27.77 -17.86
CA GLU A 225 9.29 27.10 -16.89
C GLU A 225 7.80 27.41 -17.11
N LEU A 226 7.49 28.63 -17.57
CA LEU A 226 6.14 29.09 -17.90
C LEU A 226 5.69 28.70 -19.32
N GLY A 227 6.56 28.09 -20.13
CA GLY A 227 6.23 27.61 -21.47
C GLY A 227 6.24 28.67 -22.57
N PHE A 228 6.93 29.79 -22.36
CA PHE A 228 7.16 30.83 -23.38
C PHE A 228 8.37 30.52 -24.28
N ARG A 229 9.19 29.52 -23.92
CA ARG A 229 10.38 29.12 -24.70
C ARG A 229 10.36 27.64 -25.00
N HIS A 230 11.15 27.26 -26.00
CA HIS A 230 11.48 25.88 -26.29
C HIS A 230 12.06 25.20 -25.04
N ALA A 231 11.47 24.09 -24.61
CA ALA A 231 11.93 23.33 -23.45
C ALA A 231 12.31 21.89 -23.86
N PRO A 232 13.61 21.63 -24.17
CA PRO A 232 14.12 20.28 -24.41
C PRO A 232 14.13 19.45 -23.14
N ALA A 233 13.64 18.22 -23.24
CA ALA A 233 13.75 17.17 -22.23
C ALA A 233 14.47 15.96 -22.86
N ALA A 234 15.79 16.07 -23.04
CA ALA A 234 16.60 15.04 -23.69
C ALA A 234 17.00 13.90 -22.73
N GLY A 235 16.96 12.66 -23.22
CA GLY A 235 17.53 11.50 -22.53
C GLY A 235 16.88 11.16 -21.18
N THR A 236 15.62 11.53 -21.01
CA THR A 236 14.81 11.24 -19.82
C THR A 236 14.36 9.77 -19.77
N HIS A 237 13.76 9.34 -18.66
CA HIS A 237 13.22 8.00 -18.49
C HIS A 237 12.16 7.68 -19.55
N GLY A 238 12.43 6.67 -20.38
CA GLY A 238 11.59 6.23 -21.49
C GLY A 238 10.80 4.95 -21.23
N GLY A 239 10.67 4.54 -19.97
CA GLY A 239 10.08 3.26 -19.58
C GLY A 239 11.08 2.11 -19.63
N VAL A 240 10.55 0.89 -19.49
CA VAL A 240 11.30 -0.36 -19.56
C VAL A 240 10.60 -1.35 -20.48
N MET A 241 11.39 -2.10 -21.25
CA MET A 241 10.92 -3.30 -21.95
C MET A 241 11.19 -4.51 -21.07
N VAL A 242 10.21 -5.39 -20.90
CA VAL A 242 10.34 -6.57 -20.04
C VAL A 242 10.65 -7.79 -20.91
N ARG A 243 11.83 -8.40 -20.75
CA ARG A 243 12.21 -9.64 -21.47
C ARG A 243 11.90 -10.90 -20.66
N GLY A 244 11.66 -10.77 -19.37
CA GLY A 244 11.24 -11.86 -18.47
C GLY A 244 9.77 -11.75 -18.11
N ASP A 245 9.43 -12.14 -16.88
CA ASP A 245 8.06 -12.07 -16.37
C ASP A 245 7.78 -10.74 -15.68
N ILE A 246 6.52 -10.29 -15.71
CA ILE A 246 5.98 -9.36 -14.73
C ILE A 246 5.19 -10.20 -13.72
N ARG A 247 5.57 -10.13 -12.44
CA ARG A 247 4.96 -10.98 -11.40
C ARG A 247 4.47 -10.15 -10.23
N ARG A 248 3.24 -10.43 -9.81
CA ARG A 248 2.74 -10.10 -8.48
C ARG A 248 2.97 -11.30 -7.57
N ASP A 249 3.87 -11.15 -6.61
CA ASP A 249 4.06 -12.12 -5.54
C ASP A 249 3.37 -11.58 -4.27
N ALA A 250 2.44 -12.33 -3.72
CA ALA A 250 1.72 -12.02 -2.49
C ALA A 250 1.82 -13.17 -1.47
N ILE A 251 1.90 -12.81 -0.19
CA ILE A 251 2.02 -13.73 0.93
C ILE A 251 1.11 -13.28 2.07
N LEU A 252 0.42 -14.25 2.70
CA LEU A 252 -0.21 -14.13 4.00
C LEU A 252 0.58 -14.96 5.01
N SER A 253 1.16 -14.31 6.02
CA SER A 253 1.85 -14.98 7.12
C SER A 253 0.84 -15.57 8.10
N LEU A 254 0.66 -16.89 8.04
CA LEU A 254 -0.23 -17.62 8.95
C LEU A 254 0.40 -17.80 10.33
N VAL A 255 1.74 -17.90 10.38
CA VAL A 255 2.48 -17.89 11.66
C VAL A 255 2.19 -16.62 12.44
N ALA A 256 2.32 -15.45 11.81
CA ALA A 256 2.06 -14.17 12.48
C ALA A 256 0.58 -13.98 12.82
N LEU A 257 -0.34 -14.48 11.99
CA LEU A 257 -1.77 -14.43 12.29
C LEU A 257 -2.11 -15.25 13.55
N ARG A 258 -1.51 -16.43 13.73
CA ARG A 258 -1.75 -17.27 14.90
C ARG A 258 -1.33 -16.63 16.23
N THR A 259 -0.41 -15.67 16.22
CA THR A 259 0.02 -14.98 17.44
C THR A 259 -0.90 -13.83 17.86
N ILE A 260 -1.91 -13.49 17.07
CA ILE A 260 -2.81 -12.36 17.36
C ILE A 260 -3.98 -12.84 18.22
N GLY A 261 -4.31 -12.05 19.25
CA GLY A 261 -5.50 -12.22 20.07
C GLY A 261 -5.28 -13.00 21.35
N PRO A 262 -6.26 -12.94 22.27
CA PRO A 262 -6.19 -13.70 23.51
C PRO A 262 -6.28 -15.21 23.24
N GLN A 263 -6.07 -16.01 24.28
CA GLN A 263 -6.30 -17.45 24.20
C GLN A 263 -7.80 -17.79 24.18
N GLY A 264 -8.14 -18.96 23.64
CA GLY A 264 -9.52 -19.47 23.59
C GLY A 264 -10.40 -18.83 22.51
N ALA A 265 -11.71 -19.03 22.65
CA ALA A 265 -12.71 -18.75 21.62
C ALA A 265 -12.72 -17.29 21.12
N LYS A 266 -12.41 -16.32 22.00
CA LYS A 266 -12.36 -14.90 21.62
C LYS A 266 -11.22 -14.60 20.63
N GLY A 267 -10.02 -15.14 20.90
CA GLY A 267 -8.90 -14.96 19.98
C GLY A 267 -9.06 -15.78 18.71
N GLU A 268 -9.70 -16.94 18.79
CA GLU A 268 -10.03 -17.74 17.62
C GLU A 268 -11.00 -17.01 16.68
N ALA A 269 -12.04 -16.36 17.22
CA ALA A 269 -12.94 -15.50 16.45
C ALA A 269 -12.20 -14.32 15.81
N LEU A 270 -11.29 -13.66 16.55
CA LEU A 270 -10.45 -12.59 16.03
C LEU A 270 -9.56 -13.06 14.87
N ARG A 271 -8.87 -14.20 15.02
CA ARG A 271 -7.98 -14.74 13.99
C ARG A 271 -8.75 -15.14 12.73
N ARG A 272 -9.93 -15.76 12.86
CA ARG A 272 -10.79 -16.05 11.69
C ARG A 272 -11.28 -14.77 11.00
N TYR A 273 -11.63 -13.74 11.77
CA TYR A 273 -12.02 -12.46 11.20
C TYR A 273 -10.88 -11.81 10.40
N VAL A 274 -9.68 -11.71 10.99
CA VAL A 274 -8.51 -11.15 10.30
C VAL A 274 -8.09 -12.02 9.09
N LEU A 275 -8.21 -13.35 9.20
CA LEU A 275 -8.02 -14.26 8.07
C LEU A 275 -8.98 -13.92 6.92
N GLY A 276 -10.26 -13.73 7.23
CA GLY A 276 -11.28 -13.43 6.21
C GLY A 276 -10.97 -12.14 5.46
N LEU A 277 -10.60 -11.08 6.19
CA LEU A 277 -10.16 -9.83 5.56
C LEU A 277 -8.92 -10.02 4.68
N ALA A 278 -7.93 -10.79 5.14
CA ALA A 278 -6.73 -11.08 4.38
C ALA A 278 -7.03 -11.86 3.10
N LEU A 279 -7.88 -12.89 3.18
CA LEU A 279 -8.30 -13.69 2.04
C LEU A 279 -9.03 -12.83 1.00
N VAL A 280 -10.04 -12.06 1.42
CA VAL A 280 -10.76 -11.12 0.56
C VAL A 280 -9.79 -10.12 -0.10
N ALA A 281 -8.90 -9.52 0.69
CA ALA A 281 -7.93 -8.58 0.17
C ALA A 281 -7.00 -9.21 -0.87
N MET A 282 -6.59 -10.47 -0.71
CA MET A 282 -5.68 -11.15 -1.64
C MET A 282 -6.37 -11.66 -2.90
N THR A 283 -7.56 -12.25 -2.78
CA THR A 283 -8.27 -12.98 -3.85
C THR A 283 -9.16 -12.07 -4.71
N HIS A 284 -9.51 -10.88 -4.21
CA HIS A 284 -10.31 -9.93 -4.97
C HIS A 284 -9.61 -9.52 -6.28
N GLY A 285 -10.30 -9.74 -7.40
CA GLY A 285 -9.84 -9.37 -8.74
C GLY A 285 -9.85 -7.86 -8.91
N ARG A 286 -8.68 -7.27 -9.16
CA ARG A 286 -8.53 -5.83 -9.34
C ARG A 286 -7.87 -5.51 -10.67
N PRO A 287 -8.27 -4.40 -11.33
CA PRO A 287 -7.49 -3.83 -12.42
C PRO A 287 -6.13 -3.37 -11.90
N HIS A 288 -5.03 -3.80 -12.53
CA HIS A 288 -3.69 -3.29 -12.23
C HIS A 288 -3.39 -2.04 -13.06
N ASN A 289 -4.25 -1.03 -12.95
CA ASN A 289 -4.01 0.30 -13.52
C ASN A 289 -3.10 1.09 -12.56
N LEU A 290 -1.79 0.89 -12.68
CA LEU A 290 -0.86 1.36 -11.65
C LEU A 290 -0.53 2.85 -11.81
N ARG A 291 -0.29 3.28 -13.05
CA ARG A 291 -0.01 4.65 -13.48
C ARG A 291 -0.08 4.74 -15.01
N GLN A 292 0.02 5.94 -15.56
CA GLN A 292 0.11 6.13 -17.01
C GLN A 292 1.23 5.28 -17.62
N GLY A 293 0.92 4.53 -18.67
CA GLY A 293 1.86 3.61 -19.34
C GLY A 293 2.18 2.35 -18.52
N CYS A 294 1.36 1.98 -17.53
CA CYS A 294 1.55 0.76 -16.75
C CYS A 294 0.21 0.15 -16.33
N LEU A 295 -0.62 -0.13 -17.34
CA LEU A 295 -1.83 -0.95 -17.20
C LEU A 295 -1.45 -2.41 -17.41
N LEU A 296 -1.59 -3.22 -16.36
CA LEU A 296 -1.27 -4.65 -16.41
C LEU A 296 -2.53 -5.50 -16.28
N VAL A 297 -2.52 -6.64 -16.94
CA VAL A 297 -3.59 -7.65 -16.90
C VAL A 297 -3.00 -9.01 -16.56
N GLY A 298 -3.84 -9.98 -16.20
CA GLY A 298 -3.39 -11.36 -16.01
C GLY A 298 -2.85 -11.95 -17.31
N ASP A 299 -1.73 -12.65 -17.23
CA ASP A 299 -1.17 -13.40 -18.35
C ASP A 299 -2.04 -14.66 -18.60
N PRO A 300 -2.69 -14.79 -19.77
CA PRO A 300 -3.58 -15.92 -20.06
C PRO A 300 -2.83 -17.25 -20.20
N ASP A 301 -1.54 -17.21 -20.55
CA ASP A 301 -0.71 -18.41 -20.75
C ASP A 301 -0.09 -18.90 -19.43
N LYS A 302 -0.10 -18.05 -18.39
CA LYS A 302 0.48 -18.33 -17.07
C LYS A 302 -0.52 -18.03 -15.94
N PRO A 303 -1.45 -18.95 -15.65
CA PRO A 303 -2.44 -18.75 -14.60
C PRO A 303 -1.79 -18.54 -13.23
N ALA A 304 -2.48 -17.81 -12.35
CA ALA A 304 -1.99 -17.54 -11.00
C ALA A 304 -1.92 -18.85 -10.18
N ALA A 305 -0.79 -19.06 -9.51
CA ALA A 305 -0.58 -20.18 -8.61
C ALA A 305 -0.86 -19.77 -7.16
N TRP A 306 -1.65 -20.59 -6.45
CA TRP A 306 -1.99 -20.39 -5.04
C TRP A 306 -1.60 -21.62 -4.25
N GLU A 307 -0.84 -21.43 -3.17
CA GLU A 307 -0.26 -22.55 -2.43
C GLU A 307 -0.25 -22.28 -0.93
N LEU A 308 -0.61 -23.30 -0.15
CA LEU A 308 -0.24 -23.38 1.25
C LEU A 308 1.18 -23.91 1.37
N VAL A 309 2.00 -23.22 2.17
CA VAL A 309 3.42 -23.54 2.36
C VAL A 309 3.62 -24.04 3.77
N GLY A 310 4.09 -25.28 3.92
CA GLY A 310 4.46 -25.89 5.20
C GLY A 310 5.71 -25.27 5.82
N ASN A 311 5.92 -25.48 7.11
CA ASN A 311 7.12 -24.99 7.83
C ASN A 311 8.43 -25.63 7.31
N ASP A 312 8.32 -26.79 6.66
CA ASP A 312 9.41 -27.51 5.99
C ASP A 312 9.60 -27.11 4.51
N GLY A 313 8.77 -26.18 4.00
CA GLY A 313 8.78 -25.74 2.62
C GLY A 313 7.95 -26.58 1.65
N THR A 314 7.26 -27.62 2.13
CA THR A 314 6.28 -28.37 1.31
C THR A 314 5.17 -27.45 0.82
N ARG A 315 4.65 -27.71 -0.39
CA ARG A 315 3.65 -26.86 -1.04
C ARG A 315 2.42 -27.67 -1.43
N LYS A 316 1.25 -27.16 -1.06
CA LYS A 316 -0.04 -27.74 -1.42
C LYS A 316 -0.86 -26.70 -2.21
N PRO A 317 -1.21 -26.97 -3.48
CA PRO A 317 -2.07 -26.09 -4.24
C PRO A 317 -3.44 -25.89 -3.58
N VAL A 318 -3.97 -24.67 -3.68
CA VAL A 318 -5.34 -24.32 -3.26
C VAL A 318 -6.01 -23.48 -4.34
N ALA A 319 -7.35 -23.46 -4.36
CA ALA A 319 -8.10 -22.59 -5.26
C ALA A 319 -8.25 -21.19 -4.63
N ALA A 320 -8.17 -20.14 -5.45
CA ALA A 320 -8.33 -18.75 -4.97
C ALA A 320 -9.76 -18.40 -4.57
N ASP A 321 -10.76 -19.13 -5.06
CA ASP A 321 -12.22 -18.96 -4.85
C ASP A 321 -12.64 -17.63 -4.16
N PRO A 322 -12.66 -16.51 -4.89
CA PRO A 322 -12.96 -15.20 -4.31
C PRO A 322 -14.36 -15.12 -3.69
N ALA A 323 -15.34 -15.84 -4.25
CA ALA A 323 -16.71 -15.88 -3.74
C ALA A 323 -16.77 -16.62 -2.40
N GLY A 324 -16.11 -17.77 -2.29
CA GLY A 324 -16.00 -18.49 -1.02
C GLY A 324 -15.21 -17.69 0.03
N ALA A 325 -14.16 -16.96 -0.38
CA ALA A 325 -13.38 -16.13 0.54
C ALA A 325 -14.23 -15.01 1.14
N LEU A 326 -15.10 -14.40 0.34
CA LEU A 326 -16.08 -13.42 0.79
C LEU A 326 -17.10 -14.04 1.75
N GLY A 327 -17.66 -15.21 1.41
CA GLY A 327 -18.62 -15.91 2.28
C GLY A 327 -18.03 -16.24 3.66
N PHE A 328 -16.79 -16.76 3.68
CA PHE A 328 -16.04 -16.99 4.92
C PHE A 328 -15.84 -15.69 5.72
N ALA A 329 -15.40 -14.61 5.05
CA ALA A 329 -15.17 -13.33 5.69
C ALA A 329 -16.44 -12.74 6.31
N GLN A 330 -17.60 -12.85 5.64
CA GLN A 330 -18.89 -12.40 6.16
C GLN A 330 -19.30 -13.20 7.41
N GLY A 331 -19.14 -14.53 7.38
CA GLY A 331 -19.40 -15.39 8.55
C GLY A 331 -18.50 -15.04 9.73
N ALA A 332 -17.19 -14.90 9.48
CA ALA A 332 -16.20 -14.56 10.49
C ALA A 332 -16.41 -13.15 11.07
N ALA A 333 -16.73 -12.16 10.23
CA ALA A 333 -17.06 -10.79 10.65
C ALA A 333 -18.30 -10.76 11.56
N LYS A 334 -19.36 -11.51 11.20
CA LYS A 334 -20.55 -11.66 12.04
C LYS A 334 -20.24 -12.31 13.38
N ALA A 335 -19.44 -13.38 13.39
CA ALA A 335 -19.08 -14.11 14.60
C ALA A 335 -18.17 -13.27 15.54
N PHE A 336 -17.24 -12.51 14.98
CA PHE A 336 -16.36 -11.62 15.75
C PHE A 336 -17.10 -10.40 16.33
N GLY A 337 -18.06 -9.86 15.57
CA GLY A 337 -18.74 -8.62 15.92
C GLY A 337 -17.89 -7.41 15.52
N VAL A 338 -17.95 -7.06 14.23
CA VAL A 338 -17.29 -5.86 13.67
C VAL A 338 -17.62 -4.62 14.50
N GLY A 339 -16.64 -3.73 14.65
CA GLY A 339 -16.84 -2.47 15.34
C GLY A 339 -17.91 -1.60 14.68
N LYS A 340 -18.45 -0.66 15.46
CA LYS A 340 -19.48 0.26 14.95
C LYS A 340 -18.85 1.27 14.00
N ASN A 341 -19.59 1.66 12.98
CA ASN A 341 -19.30 2.86 12.22
C ASN A 341 -19.40 4.07 13.16
N GLU A 342 -18.48 5.02 13.02
CA GLU A 342 -18.42 6.17 13.90
C GLU A 342 -17.84 7.38 13.15
N THR A 343 -18.41 8.54 13.40
CA THR A 343 -17.84 9.81 12.97
C THR A 343 -17.27 10.51 14.19
N VAL A 344 -15.98 10.84 14.14
CA VAL A 344 -15.21 11.48 15.21
C VAL A 344 -14.66 12.82 14.75
N GLU A 345 -14.32 13.68 15.70
CA GLU A 345 -13.78 15.01 15.41
C GLU A 345 -12.25 15.02 15.56
N PHE A 346 -11.56 15.78 14.72
CA PHE A 346 -10.15 16.08 14.91
C PHE A 346 -9.96 16.97 16.14
N ASP A 347 -9.16 16.51 17.09
CA ASP A 347 -8.81 17.24 18.31
C ASP A 347 -7.62 18.17 18.05
N GLY A 348 -7.95 19.35 17.55
CA GLY A 348 -6.97 20.42 17.35
C GLY A 348 -6.28 20.85 18.65
N LYS A 349 -6.90 20.69 19.83
CA LYS A 349 -6.26 21.04 21.10
C LYS A 349 -5.17 20.03 21.44
N ALA A 350 -5.46 18.74 21.34
CA ALA A 350 -4.47 17.67 21.55
C ALA A 350 -3.29 17.77 20.57
N ALA A 351 -3.58 18.00 19.27
CA ALA A 351 -2.54 18.19 18.27
C ALA A 351 -1.61 19.38 18.60
N ASN A 352 -2.19 20.55 18.93
CA ASN A 352 -1.41 21.73 19.27
C ASN A 352 -0.62 21.57 20.58
N ALA A 353 -1.15 20.85 21.56
CA ALA A 353 -0.42 20.53 22.78
C ALA A 353 0.82 19.68 22.48
N ALA A 354 0.68 18.61 21.69
CA ALA A 354 1.79 17.75 21.29
C ALA A 354 2.86 18.51 20.46
N ILE A 355 2.43 19.41 19.57
CA ILE A 355 3.35 20.28 18.81
C ILE A 355 4.12 21.20 19.76
N LYS A 356 3.44 21.86 20.69
CA LYS A 356 4.08 22.75 21.68
C LYS A 356 5.10 22.01 22.53
N GLU A 357 4.80 20.78 22.96
CA GLU A 357 5.73 19.94 23.70
C GLU A 357 6.99 19.62 22.89
N LYS A 358 6.85 19.23 21.62
CA LYS A 358 7.99 18.95 20.73
C LYS A 358 8.83 20.20 20.43
N VAL A 359 8.21 21.35 20.24
CA VAL A 359 8.92 22.63 20.01
C VAL A 359 9.62 23.09 21.30
N GLY A 360 8.92 23.08 22.43
CA GLY A 360 9.47 23.45 23.73
C GLY A 360 10.59 22.52 24.21
N GLY A 361 10.52 21.23 23.88
CA GLY A 361 11.57 20.24 24.17
C GLY A 361 12.88 20.47 23.40
N LYS A 362 12.84 21.09 22.22
CA LYS A 362 14.07 21.43 21.47
C LYS A 362 14.88 22.58 22.09
N ALA A 363 14.29 23.39 22.96
CA ALA A 363 15.00 24.51 23.61
C ALA A 363 15.95 24.07 24.74
N LYS A 364 15.86 22.82 25.25
CA LYS A 364 16.72 22.33 26.35
C LYS A 364 18.01 21.62 25.91
N GLY A 365 18.25 21.44 24.61
CA GLY A 365 19.41 20.68 24.09
C GLY A 365 20.58 21.52 23.58
N ARG A 366 20.54 22.86 23.67
CA ARG A 366 21.59 23.74 23.13
C ARG A 366 22.06 24.76 24.16
N LYS A 367 22.61 24.26 25.27
CA LYS A 367 23.53 25.00 26.15
C LYS A 367 24.57 24.04 26.71
N GLY A 368 25.84 24.29 26.39
CA GLY A 368 27.00 23.78 27.13
C GLY A 368 27.81 22.71 26.39
N GLY A 369 28.84 23.17 25.68
CA GLY A 369 29.90 22.41 25.05
C GLY A 369 30.84 23.38 24.37
#